data_AF-A0A7K2M4J5-F1
#
_entry.id   AF-A0A7K2M4J5-F1
#
_cell.length_a   1.000
_cell.length_b   1.000
_cell.length_c   1.000
_cell.angle_alpha   90.00
_cell.angle_beta   90.00
_cell.angle_gamma   90.00
#
_symmetry.space_group_name_H-M   'P 1'
#
loop_
_entity.id
_entity.type
_entity.pdbx_description
1 polymer ?
#
loop_
_entity_poly.entity_id
_entity_poly.type
_entity_poly.pdbx_seq_one_letter_code
_entity_poly.pdbx_strand_id
1 'polypeptide(L)'
;APEGFDRVRLAVQARALASKRADVVAKIAPELPVILGAGYRPAFLAYAQAHPMSGGYRLDAMEFAASLLSAGEPDDREARRALRAWWLERSGPAPRSHRPAVRAARAAR
;
A
#
# COMPACT_ATOMS: atom_id res chain seq x y z
N ALA A 1 -10.08 -28.30 20.45
CA ALA A 1 -9.53 -27.83 19.16
C ALA A 1 -8.43 -28.81 18.75
N PRO A 2 -8.31 -29.26 17.49
CA PRO A 2 -7.33 -30.28 17.16
C PRO A 2 -5.92 -29.71 17.32
N GLU A 3 -5.09 -30.46 18.04
CA GLU A 3 -3.68 -30.20 18.26
C GLU A 3 -2.94 -30.46 16.93
N GLY A 4 -2.22 -29.46 16.41
CA GLY A 4 -1.39 -29.62 15.21
C GLY A 4 -1.54 -28.57 14.11
N PHE A 5 -2.45 -27.59 14.25
CA PHE A 5 -2.40 -26.42 13.37
C PHE A 5 -1.28 -25.50 13.83
N ASP A 6 -0.10 -25.72 13.26
CA ASP A 6 1.14 -25.08 13.63
C ASP A 6 1.05 -23.56 13.40
N ARG A 7 0.84 -22.83 14.50
CA ARG A 7 0.72 -21.37 14.51
C ARG A 7 1.95 -20.70 13.87
N VAL A 8 3.10 -21.38 13.90
CA VAL A 8 4.34 -20.94 13.25
C VAL A 8 4.23 -21.03 11.73
N ARG A 9 3.69 -22.14 11.19
CA ARG A 9 3.45 -22.28 9.73
C ARG A 9 2.45 -21.25 9.22
N LEU A 10 1.41 -20.94 9.99
CA LEU A 10 0.46 -19.88 9.65
C LEU A 10 1.12 -18.50 9.60
N ALA A 11 1.99 -18.17 10.56
CA ALA A 11 2.70 -16.90 10.59
C ALA A 11 3.65 -16.74 9.39
N VAL A 12 4.34 -17.81 8.98
CA VAL A 12 5.20 -17.82 7.78
C VAL A 12 4.39 -17.61 6.51
N GLN A 13 3.25 -18.29 6.37
CA GLN A 13 2.36 -18.12 5.23
C GLN A 13 1.75 -16.71 5.17
N ALA A 14 1.38 -16.14 6.31
CA ALA A 14 0.88 -14.77 6.41
C ALA A 14 1.94 -13.75 5.96
N ARG A 15 3.21 -13.94 6.36
CA ARG A 15 4.32 -13.07 5.93
C ARG A 15 4.61 -13.21 4.43
N ALA A 16 4.58 -14.42 3.89
CA ALA A 16 4.75 -14.65 2.46
C ALA A 16 3.63 -13.96 1.64
N LEU A 17 2.39 -14.04 2.11
CA LEU A 17 1.26 -13.36 1.50
C LEU A 17 1.40 -11.83 1.58
N ALA A 18 1.82 -11.28 2.73
CA ALA A 18 2.06 -9.85 2.90
C ALA A 18 3.14 -9.33 1.94
N SER A 19 4.25 -10.07 1.79
CA SER A 19 5.30 -9.74 0.81
C SER A 19 4.76 -9.77 -0.62
N LYS A 20 3.94 -10.78 -0.96
CA LYS A 20 3.34 -10.86 -2.28
C LYS A 20 2.40 -9.69 -2.57
N ARG A 21 1.59 -9.30 -1.58
CA ARG A 21 0.72 -8.12 -1.66
C ARG A 21 1.55 -6.86 -1.90
N ALA A 22 2.65 -6.67 -1.19
CA ALA A 22 3.56 -5.54 -1.41
C ALA A 22 4.07 -5.51 -2.86
N ASP A 23 4.51 -6.65 -3.41
CA ASP A 23 5.00 -6.69 -4.79
C ASP A 23 3.90 -6.41 -5.83
N VAL A 24 2.66 -6.84 -5.57
CA VAL A 24 1.53 -6.55 -6.47
C VAL A 24 1.10 -5.08 -6.37
N VAL A 25 1.05 -4.53 -5.16
CA VAL A 25 0.74 -3.12 -4.94
C VAL A 25 1.81 -2.22 -5.59
N ALA A 26 3.09 -2.54 -5.46
CA ALA A 26 4.17 -1.80 -6.12
C ALA A 26 4.05 -1.81 -7.66
N LYS A 27 3.39 -2.82 -8.25
CA LYS A 27 3.11 -2.84 -9.71
C LYS A 27 1.91 -1.98 -10.09
N ILE A 28 0.92 -1.89 -9.21
CA ILE A 28 -0.34 -1.16 -9.46
C ILE A 28 -0.21 0.33 -9.12
N ALA A 29 0.59 0.64 -8.10
CA ALA A 29 0.88 1.96 -7.57
C ALA A 29 2.41 2.14 -7.47
N PRO A 30 3.12 2.19 -8.61
CA PRO A 30 4.58 2.28 -8.64
C PRO A 30 5.14 3.56 -8.01
N GLU A 31 4.32 4.57 -7.81
CA GLU A 31 4.72 5.81 -7.14
C GLU A 31 4.92 5.60 -5.63
N LEU A 32 4.23 4.65 -5.00
CA LEU A 32 4.38 4.39 -3.55
C LEU A 32 5.80 3.99 -3.14
N PRO A 33 6.46 3.01 -3.78
CA PRO A 33 7.86 2.70 -3.46
C PRO A 33 8.83 3.84 -3.82
N VAL A 34 8.49 4.71 -4.78
CA VAL A 34 9.31 5.89 -5.10
C VAL A 34 9.19 6.93 -4.00
N ILE A 35 7.98 7.21 -3.51
CA ILE A 35 7.71 8.19 -2.45
C ILE A 35 8.28 7.71 -1.10
N LEU A 36 8.08 6.43 -0.77
CA LEU A 36 8.45 5.86 0.53
C LEU A 36 9.88 5.30 0.57
N GLY A 37 10.52 5.15 -0.60
CA GLY A 37 11.86 4.62 -0.74
C GLY A 37 12.04 3.27 -0.04
N ALA A 38 13.14 3.14 0.69
CA ALA A 38 13.46 1.92 1.46
C ALA A 38 12.43 1.61 2.56
N GLY A 39 11.65 2.61 3.02
CA GLY A 39 10.60 2.44 4.02
C GLY A 39 9.35 1.74 3.51
N TYR A 40 9.16 1.64 2.19
CA TYR A 40 7.96 1.05 1.57
C TYR A 40 7.67 -0.37 2.07
N ARG A 41 8.64 -1.27 1.94
CA ARG A 41 8.46 -2.69 2.30
C ARG A 41 8.17 -2.90 3.79
N PRO A 42 8.96 -2.38 4.73
CA PRO A 42 8.66 -2.57 6.15
C PRO A 42 7.32 -1.96 6.55
N ALA A 43 6.97 -0.77 6.03
CA ALA A 43 5.68 -0.14 6.28
C ALA A 43 4.51 -0.99 5.76
N PHE A 44 4.61 -1.51 4.53
CA PHE A 44 3.55 -2.34 3.96
C PHE A 44 3.36 -3.65 4.74
N LEU A 45 4.46 -4.28 5.18
CA LEU A 45 4.38 -5.50 5.98
C LEU A 45 3.75 -5.25 7.36
N ALA A 46 4.02 -4.11 8.00
CA ALA A 46 3.38 -3.72 9.24
C ALA A 46 1.88 -3.47 9.05
N TYR A 47 1.52 -2.72 8.01
CA TYR A 47 0.13 -2.51 7.61
C TYR A 47 -0.62 -3.83 7.38
N ALA A 48 -0.06 -4.73 6.56
CA ALA A 48 -0.70 -5.98 6.16
C ALA A 48 -0.90 -6.98 7.32
N GLN A 49 -0.12 -6.87 8.39
CA GLN A 49 -0.32 -7.66 9.62
C GLN A 49 -1.58 -7.24 10.39
N ALA A 50 -1.89 -5.94 10.40
CA ALA A 50 -3.08 -5.40 11.06
C ALA A 50 -4.32 -5.39 10.14
N HIS A 51 -4.14 -5.51 8.83
CA HIS A 51 -5.20 -5.37 7.83
C HIS A 51 -5.28 -6.64 6.94
N PRO A 52 -6.15 -7.60 7.33
CA PRO A 52 -6.54 -8.69 6.45
C PRO A 52 -7.07 -8.15 5.11
N MET A 53 -6.73 -8.81 4.01
CA MET A 53 -7.12 -8.35 2.68
C MET A 53 -8.64 -8.50 2.50
N SER A 54 -9.36 -7.37 2.51
CA SER A 54 -10.83 -7.31 2.43
C SER A 54 -11.36 -6.80 1.08
N GLY A 55 -10.48 -6.61 0.09
CA GLY A 55 -10.85 -6.10 -1.23
C GLY A 55 -9.76 -6.32 -2.29
N GLY A 56 -9.82 -5.55 -3.37
CA GLY A 56 -8.82 -5.61 -4.44
C GLY A 56 -7.55 -4.80 -4.15
N TYR A 57 -6.46 -5.10 -4.86
CA TYR A 57 -5.16 -4.46 -4.64
C TYR A 57 -5.13 -2.92 -4.81
N ARG A 58 -6.05 -2.35 -5.61
CA ARG A 58 -6.19 -0.89 -5.70
C ARG A 58 -6.71 -0.28 -4.39
N LEU A 59 -7.72 -0.92 -3.80
CA LEU A 59 -8.22 -0.51 -2.49
C LEU A 59 -7.14 -0.73 -1.42
N ASP A 60 -6.41 -1.85 -1.49
CA ASP A 60 -5.29 -2.17 -0.59
C ASP A 60 -4.21 -1.07 -0.62
N ALA A 61 -3.88 -0.55 -1.81
CA ALA A 61 -2.95 0.56 -1.97
C ALA A 61 -3.48 1.87 -1.34
N MET A 62 -4.78 2.15 -1.51
CA MET A 62 -5.42 3.35 -0.97
C MET A 62 -5.51 3.32 0.56
N GLU A 63 -5.89 2.18 1.13
CA GLU A 63 -5.98 1.94 2.58
C GLU A 63 -4.60 1.95 3.22
N PHE A 64 -3.59 1.35 2.57
CA PHE A 64 -2.20 1.44 3.01
C PHE A 64 -1.74 2.90 3.12
N ALA A 65 -1.90 3.70 2.07
CA ALA A 65 -1.53 5.11 2.08
C ALA A 65 -2.33 5.91 3.13
N ALA A 66 -3.63 5.64 3.29
CA ALA A 66 -4.47 6.28 4.31
C ALA A 66 -4.00 5.95 5.74
N SER A 67 -3.57 4.70 5.98
CA SER A 67 -3.06 4.26 7.28
C SER A 67 -1.79 5.01 7.67
N LEU A 68 -0.85 5.18 6.73
CA LEU A 68 0.38 5.94 6.97
C LEU A 68 0.09 7.42 7.23
N LEU A 69 -0.77 8.04 6.41
CA LEU A 69 -1.13 9.45 6.60
C LEU A 69 -1.82 9.70 7.95
N SER A 70 -2.65 8.76 8.39
CA SER A 70 -3.31 8.81 9.71
C SER A 70 -2.34 8.63 10.87
N ALA A 71 -1.34 7.75 10.70
CA ALA A 71 -0.28 7.54 11.68
C ALA A 71 0.76 8.67 11.70
N GLY A 72 0.71 9.59 10.73
CA GLY A 72 1.74 10.61 10.58
C GLY A 72 3.07 10.03 10.13
N GLU A 73 3.04 9.05 9.22
CA GLU A 73 4.20 8.48 8.55
C GLU A 73 4.20 8.83 7.05
N PRO A 74 5.37 8.83 6.38
CA PRO A 74 6.72 8.72 6.95
C PRO A 74 7.17 10.03 7.63
N ASP A 75 8.18 9.96 8.50
CA ASP A 75 8.76 11.12 9.22
C ASP A 75 9.25 12.24 8.29
N ASP A 76 9.74 11.87 7.11
CA ASP A 76 10.08 12.83 6.07
C ASP A 76 8.83 13.61 5.61
N ARG A 77 8.89 14.93 5.80
CA ARG A 77 7.82 15.86 5.44
C ARG A 77 7.58 15.91 3.93
N GLU A 78 8.61 15.77 3.10
CA GLU A 78 8.45 15.81 1.64
C GLU A 78 7.77 14.54 1.14
N ALA A 79 8.27 13.36 1.55
CA ALA A 79 7.63 12.09 1.25
C ALA A 79 6.16 12.06 1.73
N ARG A 80 5.86 12.60 2.91
CA ARG A 80 4.48 12.67 3.42
C ARG A 80 3.59 13.59 2.59
N ARG A 81 4.10 14.73 2.12
CA ARG A 81 3.36 15.63 1.22
C ARG A 81 3.08 14.95 -0.12
N ALA A 82 4.08 14.28 -0.70
CA ALA A 82 3.93 13.52 -1.93
C ALA A 82 2.92 12.38 -1.78
N LEU A 83 2.97 11.64 -0.67
CA LEU A 83 2.02 10.57 -0.34
C LEU A 83 0.59 11.11 -0.23
N ARG A 84 0.39 12.25 0.45
CA ARG A 84 -0.91 12.91 0.56
C ARG A 84 -1.45 13.34 -0.80
N ALA A 85 -0.61 13.93 -1.65
CA ALA A 85 -1.00 14.33 -2.99
C ALA A 85 -1.42 13.12 -3.85
N TRP A 86 -0.62 12.06 -3.82
CA TRP A 86 -0.91 10.80 -4.52
C TRP A 86 -2.26 10.21 -4.08
N TRP A 87 -2.55 10.23 -2.78
CA TRP A 87 -3.80 9.73 -2.23
C TRP A 87 -5.00 10.57 -2.65
N LEU A 88 -4.91 11.91 -2.54
CA LEU A 88 -6.00 12.83 -2.91
C LEU A 88 -6.37 12.74 -4.39
N GLU A 89 -5.39 12.57 -5.28
CA GLU A 89 -5.62 12.40 -6.72
C GLU A 89 -6.47 11.16 -7.02
N ARG A 90 -6.38 10.11 -6.20
CA ARG A 90 -7.03 8.80 -6.41
C ARG A 90 -8.22 8.55 -5.49
N SER A 91 -8.40 9.31 -4.42
CA SER A 91 -9.50 9.19 -3.45
C SER A 91 -10.78 9.89 -3.90
N GLY A 92 -10.75 10.66 -5.00
CA GLY A 92 -11.93 11.28 -5.59
C GLY A 92 -12.98 10.25 -6.04
N PRO A 93 -14.25 10.68 -6.23
CA PRO A 93 -15.32 9.78 -6.65
C PRO A 93 -14.94 9.08 -7.96
N ALA A 94 -14.90 7.74 -7.92
CA ALA A 94 -14.54 6.93 -9.07
C ALA A 94 -15.46 7.26 -10.27
N PRO A 95 -14.93 7.39 -11.50
CA PRO A 95 -15.77 7.52 -12.68
C PRO A 95 -16.66 6.28 -12.80
N ARG A 96 -17.98 6.48 -12.92
CA ARG A 96 -18.91 5.42 -13.29
C ARG A 96 -18.56 4.96 -14.71
N SER A 97 -18.03 3.73 -14.81
CA SER A 97 -17.90 2.88 -16.00
C SER A 97 -17.01 3.32 -17.19
N HIS A 98 -15.98 2.49 -17.43
CA HIS A 98 -15.35 2.08 -18.70
C HIS A 98 -14.47 3.08 -19.54
N ARG A 99 -13.16 3.08 -19.19
CA ARG A 99 -11.91 3.51 -19.91
C ARG A 99 -11.45 5.00 -19.75
N PRO A 100 -10.21 5.34 -20.17
CA PRO A 100 -8.95 5.41 -19.40
C PRO A 100 -8.48 6.86 -19.12
N ALA A 101 -7.54 7.10 -18.20
CA ALA A 101 -6.82 8.38 -18.12
C ALA A 101 -5.31 8.17 -17.91
N VAL A 102 -4.55 8.81 -18.79
CA VAL A 102 -3.11 8.76 -19.01
C VAL A 102 -2.52 10.13 -18.61
N ARG A 103 -1.34 10.12 -17.96
CA ARG A 103 -0.42 11.25 -17.66
C ARG A 103 -0.92 12.24 -16.59
N ALA A 104 -0.10 12.89 -15.76
CA ALA A 104 1.33 13.27 -15.76
C ALA A 104 1.81 13.33 -14.27
N ALA A 105 3.02 13.67 -13.83
CA ALA A 105 4.07 14.51 -14.40
C ALA A 105 5.43 14.25 -13.72
N ARG A 106 6.46 14.59 -14.48
CA ARG A 106 7.89 14.69 -14.18
C ARG A 106 8.16 15.74 -13.09
N ALA A 107 8.99 15.42 -12.09
CA ALA A 107 9.86 16.38 -11.41
C ALA A 107 10.84 15.66 -10.47
N ALA A 108 12.12 15.65 -10.83
CA ALA A 108 13.22 15.89 -9.91
C ALA A 108 14.39 16.35 -10.78
N ARG A 109 14.81 17.59 -10.57
CA ARG A 109 15.92 18.26 -11.23
C ARG A 109 17.15 18.10 -10.36
#